data_AF-A0A3D5Z214-F1
#
_entry.id   AF-A0A3D5Z214-F1
#
_cell.length_a   1.000
_cell.length_b   1.000
_cell.length_c   1.000
_cell.angle_alpha   90.00
_cell.angle_beta   90.00
_cell.angle_gamma   90.00
#
_symmetry.space_group_name_H-M   'P 1'
#
loop_
_entity.id
_entity.type
_entity.pdbx_description
1 polymer ?
#
loop_
_entity_poly.entity_id
_entity_poly.type
_entity_poly.pdbx_seq_one_letter_code
_entity_poly.pdbx_strand_id
1 'polypeptide(L)'
;MATYLKALRQDNQQLINEYESFGDSPRQIIMNRREYDRGKLFGFTEKHFSPYGWLQNSTFTEREEIKFIHKPGWAATNRLTIGRGENSKWTYGVSYSTGGWGHAHGLSVWGKIFDNRKECKKAALQEILAGHREAAEKLKNDTCGNFNAQYSKEVVRQVKSLLDELTGKKAVQLALF
;
A
#
# COMPACT_ATOMS: atom_id res chain seq x y z
N MET A 1 -11.32 12.68 -17.78
CA MET A 1 -10.99 13.75 -18.75
C MET A 1 -12.05 13.87 -19.84
N ALA A 2 -12.33 12.79 -20.59
CA ALA A 2 -13.38 12.82 -21.63
C ALA A 2 -14.77 13.19 -21.08
N THR A 3 -15.12 12.75 -19.88
CA THR A 3 -16.45 12.99 -19.29
C THR A 3 -16.74 14.46 -18.99
N TYR A 4 -15.79 15.18 -18.40
CA TYR A 4 -15.97 16.61 -18.08
C TYR A 4 -16.06 17.48 -19.33
N LEU A 5 -15.17 17.26 -20.30
CA LEU A 5 -15.22 17.99 -21.57
C LEU A 5 -16.50 17.71 -22.36
N LYS A 6 -17.01 16.47 -22.32
CA LYS A 6 -18.32 16.14 -22.90
C LYS A 6 -19.45 16.88 -22.18
N ALA A 7 -19.40 16.98 -20.85
CA ALA A 7 -20.38 17.71 -20.07
C ALA A 7 -20.47 19.18 -20.49
N LEU A 8 -19.31 19.85 -20.64
CA LEU A 8 -19.23 21.24 -21.12
C LEU A 8 -19.82 21.40 -22.53
N ARG A 9 -19.52 20.47 -23.46
CA ARG A 9 -20.04 20.54 -24.84
C ARG A 9 -21.55 20.29 -24.93
N GLN A 10 -22.09 19.51 -24.01
CA GLN A 10 -23.51 19.13 -23.97
C GLN A 10 -24.32 20.02 -23.04
N ASP A 11 -23.71 21.05 -22.44
CA ASP A 11 -24.32 21.93 -21.45
C ASP A 11 -24.97 21.15 -20.28
N ASN A 12 -24.34 20.05 -19.85
CA ASN A 12 -24.85 19.24 -18.75
C ASN A 12 -24.48 19.89 -17.41
N GLN A 13 -25.28 20.86 -16.99
CA GLN A 13 -25.08 21.66 -15.79
C GLN A 13 -24.90 20.83 -14.52
N GLN A 14 -25.66 19.73 -14.36
CA GLN A 14 -25.52 18.86 -13.19
C GLN A 14 -24.11 18.24 -13.11
N LEU A 15 -23.60 17.74 -14.23
CA LEU A 15 -22.29 17.10 -14.27
C LEU A 15 -21.15 18.12 -14.21
N ILE A 16 -21.34 19.31 -14.78
CA ILE A 16 -20.40 20.43 -14.67
C ILE A 16 -20.26 20.82 -13.19
N ASN A 17 -21.37 21.13 -12.51
CA ASN A 17 -21.38 21.53 -11.10
C ASN A 17 -20.73 20.47 -10.20
N GLU A 18 -21.00 19.18 -10.45
CA GLU A 18 -20.37 18.11 -9.68
C GLU A 18 -18.85 18.06 -9.90
N TYR A 19 -18.34 18.25 -11.12
CA TYR A 19 -16.90 18.27 -11.38
C TYR A 19 -16.23 19.53 -10.82
N GLU A 20 -16.84 20.69 -10.99
CA GLU A 20 -16.32 21.97 -10.49
C GLU A 20 -16.31 22.03 -8.95
N SER A 21 -17.13 21.21 -8.27
CA SER A 21 -17.03 21.02 -6.81
C SER A 21 -15.69 20.43 -6.33
N PHE A 22 -14.85 19.93 -7.23
CA PHE A 22 -13.53 19.35 -6.91
C PHE A 22 -12.37 20.33 -7.02
N GLY A 23 -12.60 21.61 -7.35
CA GLY A 23 -11.60 22.67 -7.24
C GLY A 23 -11.70 23.74 -8.33
N ASP A 24 -10.85 24.75 -8.22
CA ASP A 24 -10.98 25.98 -9.02
C ASP A 24 -10.17 25.97 -10.31
N SER A 25 -9.30 24.97 -10.49
CA SER A 25 -8.50 24.80 -11.69
C SER A 25 -8.81 23.46 -12.37
N PRO A 26 -8.70 23.38 -13.71
CA PRO A 26 -8.88 22.11 -14.42
C PRO A 26 -8.03 20.97 -13.81
N ARG A 27 -6.79 21.26 -13.40
CA ARG A 27 -5.90 20.28 -12.76
C ARG A 27 -6.48 19.76 -11.44
N GLN A 28 -6.94 20.63 -10.56
CA GLN A 28 -7.54 20.22 -9.28
C GLN A 28 -8.82 19.42 -9.51
N ILE A 29 -9.74 19.93 -10.35
CA ILE A 29 -10.99 19.25 -10.72
C ILE A 29 -10.71 17.80 -11.10
N ILE A 30 -9.79 17.57 -12.03
CA ILE A 30 -9.51 16.23 -12.55
C ILE A 30 -8.83 15.35 -11.51
N MET A 31 -7.80 15.85 -10.83
CA MET A 31 -7.00 15.04 -9.91
C MET A 31 -7.80 14.69 -8.66
N ASN A 32 -8.47 15.67 -8.06
CA ASN A 32 -9.32 15.44 -6.89
C ASN A 32 -10.51 14.55 -7.23
N ARG A 33 -11.13 14.70 -8.41
CA ARG A 33 -12.19 13.78 -8.83
C ARG A 33 -11.70 12.34 -8.93
N ARG A 34 -10.52 12.12 -9.54
CA ARG A 34 -9.92 10.78 -9.64
C ARG A 34 -9.58 10.20 -8.28
N GLU A 35 -9.03 11.02 -7.40
CA GLU A 35 -8.68 10.66 -6.03
C GLU A 35 -9.94 10.27 -5.24
N TYR A 36 -11.02 11.05 -5.36
CA TYR A 36 -12.32 10.80 -4.74
C TYR A 36 -12.97 9.52 -5.28
N ASP A 37 -12.97 9.32 -6.60
CA ASP A 37 -13.50 8.11 -7.21
C ASP A 37 -12.74 6.85 -6.75
N ARG A 38 -11.44 6.97 -6.46
CA ARG A 38 -10.66 5.90 -5.80
C ARG A 38 -10.98 5.75 -4.32
N GLY A 39 -11.11 6.84 -3.57
CA GLY A 39 -11.50 6.84 -2.16
C GLY A 39 -12.81 6.12 -1.90
N LYS A 40 -13.80 6.29 -2.79
CA LYS A 40 -15.09 5.57 -2.72
C LYS A 40 -14.95 4.05 -2.74
N LEU A 41 -13.90 3.49 -3.35
CA LEU A 41 -13.66 2.05 -3.32
C LEU A 41 -13.34 1.54 -1.90
N PHE A 42 -12.92 2.44 -1.00
CA PHE A 42 -12.70 2.20 0.43
C PHE A 42 -13.83 2.77 1.31
N GLY A 43 -14.94 3.21 0.70
CA GLY A 43 -16.09 3.76 1.41
C GLY A 43 -15.97 5.25 1.73
N PHE A 44 -14.87 5.90 1.38
CA PHE A 44 -14.67 7.32 1.67
C PHE A 44 -15.59 8.17 0.78
N THR A 45 -16.50 8.92 1.40
CA THR A 45 -17.46 9.79 0.71
C THR A 45 -17.34 11.26 1.09
N GLU A 46 -16.53 11.58 2.09
CA GLU A 46 -16.30 12.97 2.50
C GLU A 46 -15.39 13.71 1.51
N LYS A 47 -15.75 14.97 1.22
CA LYS A 47 -14.93 15.89 0.42
C LYS A 47 -14.23 16.88 1.35
N HIS A 48 -13.08 16.50 1.89
CA HIS A 48 -12.22 17.42 2.63
C HIS A 48 -11.09 17.93 1.72
N PHE A 49 -10.91 19.24 1.62
CA PHE A 49 -9.84 19.84 0.83
C PHE A 49 -8.85 20.57 1.74
N SER A 50 -7.56 20.39 1.47
CA SER A 50 -6.50 21.18 2.09
C SER A 50 -6.62 22.67 1.71
N PRO A 51 -5.93 23.58 2.43
CA PRO A 51 -5.88 25.01 2.08
C PRO A 51 -5.40 25.31 0.66
N TYR A 52 -4.72 24.36 0.01
CA TYR A 52 -4.24 24.47 -1.37
C TYR A 52 -5.20 23.82 -2.40
N GLY A 53 -6.41 23.45 -1.99
CA GLY A 53 -7.43 22.87 -2.85
C GLY A 53 -7.17 21.42 -3.26
N TRP A 54 -6.32 20.67 -2.55
CA TRP A 54 -6.13 19.22 -2.78
C TRP A 54 -7.03 18.39 -1.89
N LEU A 55 -7.71 17.40 -2.46
CA LEU A 55 -8.55 16.46 -1.72
C LEU A 55 -7.69 15.68 -0.73
N GLN A 56 -8.19 15.56 0.49
CA GLN A 56 -7.66 14.71 1.54
C GLN A 56 -8.69 13.62 1.81
N ASN A 57 -8.33 12.39 1.44
CA ASN A 57 -9.16 11.22 1.74
C ASN A 57 -9.25 10.99 3.26
N SER A 58 -10.34 10.35 3.69
CA SER A 58 -10.47 9.82 5.03
C SER A 58 -9.29 8.91 5.38
N THR A 59 -8.99 8.83 6.67
CA THR A 59 -7.87 8.03 7.16
C THR A 59 -8.27 6.56 7.28
N PHE A 60 -7.45 5.67 6.72
CA PHE A 60 -7.57 4.23 6.98
C PHE A 60 -7.53 3.93 8.48
N THR A 61 -8.51 3.16 8.95
CA THR A 61 -8.66 2.71 10.34
C THR A 61 -8.00 1.34 10.55
N GLU A 62 -8.00 0.83 11.78
CA GLU A 62 -7.41 -0.48 12.13
C GLU A 62 -5.98 -0.67 11.58
N ARG A 63 -5.19 0.39 11.69
CA ARG A 63 -3.81 0.39 11.19
C ARG A 63 -2.95 -0.53 12.02
N GLU A 64 -2.29 -1.46 11.36
CA GLU A 64 -1.29 -2.36 11.94
C GLU A 64 0.00 -2.21 11.16
N GLU A 65 1.11 -2.03 11.88
CA GLU A 65 2.46 -2.01 11.32
C GLU A 65 3.25 -3.21 11.85
N ILE A 66 3.90 -3.94 10.96
CA ILE A 66 4.78 -5.06 11.31
C ILE A 66 6.16 -4.75 10.78
N LYS A 67 7.14 -4.80 11.68
CA LYS A 67 8.54 -4.49 11.40
C LYS A 67 9.34 -5.77 11.30
N PHE A 68 10.25 -5.83 10.33
CA PHE A 68 11.21 -6.92 10.18
C PHE A 68 12.61 -6.38 10.45
N ILE A 69 13.14 -6.72 11.62
CA ILE A 69 14.39 -6.14 12.15
C ILE A 69 15.52 -7.14 11.92
N HIS A 70 16.52 -6.77 11.11
CA HIS A 70 17.67 -7.64 10.85
C HIS A 70 18.58 -7.82 12.08
N LYS A 71 18.84 -6.73 12.82
CA LYS A 71 19.72 -6.72 14.00
C LYS A 71 19.08 -5.94 15.14
N PRO A 72 19.11 -6.45 16.38
CA PRO A 72 18.67 -5.69 17.55
C PRO A 72 19.38 -4.33 17.62
N GLY A 73 18.64 -3.27 17.93
CA GLY A 73 19.15 -1.89 17.98
C GLY A 73 19.23 -1.16 16.64
N TRP A 74 18.89 -1.81 15.51
CA TRP A 74 18.82 -1.15 14.20
C TRP A 74 17.40 -0.71 13.84
N ALA A 75 17.30 0.35 13.03
CA ALA A 75 16.02 0.80 12.50
C ALA A 75 15.39 -0.25 11.58
N ALA A 76 14.07 -0.44 11.69
CA ALA A 76 13.32 -1.31 10.82
C ALA A 76 13.04 -0.62 9.46
N THR A 77 13.95 -0.85 8.51
CA THR A 77 13.81 -0.42 7.11
C THR A 77 12.80 -1.30 6.34
N ASN A 78 12.61 -2.54 6.81
CA ASN A 78 11.62 -3.46 6.30
C ASN A 78 10.38 -3.45 7.19
N ARG A 79 9.24 -3.10 6.62
CA ARG A 79 7.94 -3.09 7.30
C ARG A 79 6.81 -3.28 6.31
N LEU A 80 5.70 -3.78 6.81
CA LEU A 80 4.42 -3.64 6.13
C LEU A 80 3.46 -2.88 7.03
N THR A 81 2.54 -2.16 6.42
CA THR A 81 1.43 -1.49 7.09
C THR A 81 0.15 -1.93 6.42
N ILE A 82 -0.87 -2.30 7.18
CA ILE A 82 -2.21 -2.56 6.65
C ILE A 82 -3.20 -1.54 7.22
N GLY A 83 -4.29 -1.30 6.52
CA GLY A 83 -5.36 -0.43 6.99
C GLY A 83 -6.71 -0.78 6.36
N ARG A 84 -7.78 -0.49 7.08
CA ARG A 84 -9.16 -0.75 6.70
C ARG A 84 -9.88 0.54 6.32
N GLY A 85 -10.55 0.53 5.17
CA GLY A 85 -11.50 1.56 4.75
C GLY A 85 -12.82 1.50 5.53
N GLU A 86 -13.65 2.51 5.38
CA GLU A 86 -14.96 2.63 6.03
C GLU A 86 -15.90 1.48 5.61
N ASN A 87 -15.80 1.03 4.35
CA ASN A 87 -16.58 -0.09 3.81
C ASN A 87 -15.96 -1.48 4.10
N SER A 88 -15.10 -1.59 5.10
CA SER A 88 -14.41 -2.84 5.50
C SER A 88 -13.45 -3.44 4.46
N LYS A 89 -13.13 -2.72 3.37
CA LYS A 89 -12.07 -3.12 2.45
C LYS A 89 -10.69 -2.83 3.04
N TRP A 90 -9.72 -3.65 2.70
CA TRP A 90 -8.36 -3.57 3.22
C TRP A 90 -7.38 -3.19 2.13
N THR A 91 -6.33 -2.46 2.51
CA THR A 91 -5.16 -2.20 1.68
C THR A 91 -3.89 -2.26 2.51
N TYR A 92 -2.74 -2.28 1.83
CA TYR A 92 -1.44 -2.33 2.48
C TYR A 92 -0.45 -1.37 1.83
N GLY A 93 0.51 -0.91 2.63
CA GLY A 93 1.77 -0.34 2.21
C GLY A 93 2.92 -1.27 2.60
N VAL A 94 4.02 -1.22 1.86
CA VAL A 94 5.25 -1.92 2.22
C VAL A 94 6.43 -0.97 2.11
N SER A 95 7.44 -1.21 2.92
CA SER A 95 8.78 -0.68 2.76
C SER A 95 9.70 -1.86 2.91
N TYR A 96 10.48 -2.15 1.88
CA TYR A 96 11.54 -3.14 2.00
C TYR A 96 12.84 -2.59 1.44
N SER A 97 13.94 -3.03 2.02
CA SER A 97 15.28 -2.76 1.54
C SER A 97 16.04 -4.07 1.57
N THR A 98 16.95 -4.24 0.61
CA THR A 98 17.85 -5.39 0.51
C THR A 98 19.32 -4.99 0.72
N GLY A 99 19.57 -3.76 1.16
CA GLY A 99 20.87 -3.09 1.21
C GLY A 99 20.66 -1.64 0.77
N GLY A 100 21.43 -1.18 -0.23
CA GLY A 100 21.18 0.08 -0.93
C GLY A 100 19.96 0.06 -1.88
N TRP A 101 19.49 -1.12 -2.31
CA TRP A 101 18.27 -1.25 -3.10
C TRP A 101 17.04 -1.47 -2.22
N GLY A 102 15.88 -1.00 -2.69
CA GLY A 102 14.62 -1.16 -1.98
C GLY A 102 13.43 -0.55 -2.71
N HIS A 103 12.25 -0.69 -2.11
CA HIS A 103 11.01 -0.13 -2.58
C HIS A 103 10.13 0.24 -1.38
N ALA A 104 9.41 1.36 -1.49
CA ALA A 104 8.48 1.77 -0.45
C ALA A 104 7.25 2.46 -1.03
N HIS A 105 6.09 2.12 -0.47
CA HIS A 105 4.85 2.86 -0.64
C HIS A 105 4.00 2.75 0.64
N GLY A 106 3.26 3.82 0.94
CA GLY A 106 2.38 3.88 2.09
C GLY A 106 0.96 3.42 1.78
N LEU A 107 0.11 3.39 2.81
CA LEU A 107 -1.33 3.23 2.61
C LEU A 107 -1.86 4.35 1.72
N SER A 108 -2.60 3.96 0.69
CA SER A 108 -3.12 4.89 -0.32
C SER A 108 -4.40 4.33 -0.93
N VAL A 109 -5.30 5.22 -1.38
CA VAL A 109 -6.49 4.83 -2.16
C VAL A 109 -6.15 4.25 -3.53
N TRP A 110 -4.89 4.37 -3.95
CA TRP A 110 -4.35 3.72 -5.15
C TRP A 110 -3.80 2.31 -4.87
N GLY A 111 -3.76 1.89 -3.60
CA GLY A 111 -3.33 0.56 -3.21
C GLY A 111 -4.26 -0.54 -3.69
N LYS A 112 -3.78 -1.78 -3.63
CA LYS A 112 -4.59 -2.97 -3.93
C LYS A 112 -5.70 -3.11 -2.90
N ILE A 113 -6.87 -3.57 -3.33
CA ILE A 113 -8.08 -3.69 -2.51
C ILE A 113 -8.31 -5.16 -2.19
N PHE A 114 -8.60 -5.45 -0.93
CA PHE A 114 -8.88 -6.79 -0.43
C PHE A 114 -10.17 -6.81 0.39
N ASP A 115 -10.90 -7.92 0.31
CA ASP A 115 -12.13 -8.10 1.08
C ASP A 115 -11.90 -8.47 2.54
N ASN A 116 -10.70 -8.96 2.88
CA ASN A 116 -10.38 -9.36 4.23
C ASN A 116 -8.91 -9.07 4.57
N ARG A 117 -8.67 -8.88 5.88
CA ARG A 117 -7.34 -8.61 6.44
C ARG A 117 -6.32 -9.69 6.12
N LYS A 118 -6.73 -10.96 6.11
CA LYS A 118 -5.82 -12.11 5.93
C LYS A 118 -5.17 -12.10 4.56
N GLU A 119 -5.97 -12.00 3.49
CA GLU A 119 -5.43 -11.97 2.12
C GLU A 119 -4.67 -10.67 1.85
N CYS A 120 -5.08 -9.55 2.44
CA CYS A 120 -4.32 -8.30 2.39
C CYS A 120 -2.91 -8.46 2.97
N LYS A 121 -2.81 -8.99 4.19
CA LYS A 121 -1.54 -9.23 4.89
C LYS A 121 -0.67 -10.24 4.13
N LYS A 122 -1.27 -11.30 3.60
CA LYS A 122 -0.59 -12.30 2.76
C LYS A 122 0.01 -11.66 1.51
N ALA A 123 -0.72 -10.81 0.81
CA ALA A 123 -0.24 -10.12 -0.38
C ALA A 123 0.93 -9.17 -0.05
N ALA A 124 0.84 -8.43 1.06
CA ALA A 124 1.92 -7.56 1.53
C ALA A 124 3.22 -8.35 1.81
N LEU A 125 3.11 -9.50 2.50
CA LEU A 125 4.24 -10.38 2.78
C LEU A 125 4.85 -10.94 1.49
N GLN A 126 4.01 -11.36 0.54
CA GLN A 126 4.44 -11.87 -0.75
C GLN A 126 5.19 -10.82 -1.58
N GLU A 127 4.77 -9.56 -1.52
CA GLU A 127 5.45 -8.45 -2.20
C GLU A 127 6.87 -8.24 -1.68
N ILE A 128 7.05 -8.25 -0.35
CA ILE A 128 8.39 -8.18 0.26
C ILE A 128 9.25 -9.38 -0.19
N LEU A 129 8.72 -10.61 -0.15
CA LEU A 129 9.46 -11.78 -0.62
C LEU A 129 9.86 -11.69 -2.09
N ALA A 130 8.98 -11.18 -2.95
CA ALA A 130 9.24 -10.99 -4.37
C ALA A 130 10.37 -9.96 -4.58
N GLY A 131 10.32 -8.82 -3.88
CA GLY A 131 11.36 -7.80 -3.94
C GLY A 131 12.74 -8.34 -3.53
N HIS A 132 12.82 -9.07 -2.41
CA HIS A 132 14.08 -9.68 -1.97
C HIS A 132 14.62 -10.72 -2.97
N ARG A 133 13.74 -11.49 -3.61
CA ARG A 133 14.14 -12.45 -4.67
C ARG A 133 14.65 -11.73 -5.91
N GLU A 134 13.94 -10.71 -6.35
CA GLU A 134 14.33 -9.92 -7.52
C GLU A 134 15.70 -9.25 -7.31
N ALA A 135 15.93 -8.68 -6.13
CA ALA A 135 17.22 -8.10 -5.78
C ALA A 135 18.34 -9.15 -5.81
N ALA A 136 18.10 -10.32 -5.22
CA ALA A 136 19.10 -11.40 -5.19
C ALA A 136 19.52 -11.82 -6.61
N GLU A 137 18.58 -11.91 -7.54
CA GLU A 137 18.87 -12.28 -8.93
C GLU A 137 19.56 -11.16 -9.72
N LYS A 138 19.04 -9.93 -9.62
CA LYS A 138 19.54 -8.78 -10.39
C LYS A 138 20.88 -8.25 -9.89
N LEU A 139 21.14 -8.37 -8.59
CA LEU A 139 22.29 -7.76 -7.91
C LEU A 139 23.28 -8.82 -7.40
N LYS A 140 23.21 -10.06 -7.91
CA LYS A 140 24.13 -11.16 -7.51
C LYS A 140 25.62 -10.83 -7.69
N ASN A 141 25.94 -9.98 -8.66
CA ASN A 141 27.31 -9.55 -8.97
C ASN A 141 27.56 -8.09 -8.53
N ASP A 142 26.66 -7.53 -7.73
CA ASP A 142 26.80 -6.16 -7.25
C ASP A 142 27.98 -6.03 -6.28
N THR A 143 28.83 -5.04 -6.51
CA THR A 143 30.00 -4.75 -5.67
C THR A 143 29.83 -3.48 -4.83
N CYS A 144 28.71 -2.76 -4.99
CA CYS A 144 28.49 -1.48 -4.31
C CYS A 144 27.52 -1.53 -3.12
N GLY A 145 27.12 -2.75 -2.69
CA GLY A 145 26.36 -2.95 -1.46
C GLY A 145 24.86 -2.69 -1.59
N ASN A 146 24.34 -2.65 -2.82
CA ASN A 146 22.90 -2.58 -3.09
C ASN A 146 22.17 -3.82 -2.62
N PHE A 147 22.84 -4.98 -2.65
CA PHE A 147 22.34 -6.23 -2.11
C PHE A 147 23.24 -6.80 -1.01
N ASN A 148 22.66 -7.01 0.17
CA ASN A 148 23.27 -7.66 1.31
C ASN A 148 22.56 -8.99 1.58
N ALA A 149 23.22 -10.09 1.26
CA ALA A 149 22.64 -11.43 1.37
C ALA A 149 22.29 -11.83 2.82
N GLN A 150 23.12 -11.48 3.80
CA GLN A 150 22.87 -11.83 5.21
C GLN A 150 21.66 -11.07 5.76
N TYR A 151 21.58 -9.78 5.46
CA TYR A 151 20.45 -8.92 5.79
C TYR A 151 19.16 -9.41 5.13
N SER A 152 19.21 -9.66 3.82
CA SER A 152 18.08 -10.18 3.05
C SER A 152 17.58 -11.53 3.58
N LYS A 153 18.50 -12.45 3.91
CA LYS A 153 18.17 -13.78 4.46
C LYS A 153 17.38 -13.68 5.76
N GLU A 154 17.76 -12.77 6.65
CA GLU A 154 17.08 -12.60 7.94
C GLU A 154 15.68 -12.01 7.78
N VAL A 155 15.52 -10.99 6.94
CA VAL A 155 14.20 -10.41 6.64
C VAL A 155 13.30 -11.48 6.01
N VAL A 156 13.79 -12.20 4.99
CA VAL A 156 13.05 -13.28 4.32
C VAL A 156 12.64 -14.37 5.31
N ARG A 157 13.50 -14.72 6.28
CA ARG A 157 13.19 -15.71 7.32
C ARG A 157 12.00 -15.26 8.18
N GLN A 158 12.01 -14.00 8.65
CA GLN A 158 10.92 -13.45 9.47
C GLN A 158 9.61 -13.37 8.69
N VAL A 159 9.67 -12.87 7.44
CA VAL A 159 8.51 -12.74 6.56
C VAL A 159 7.89 -14.12 6.26
N LYS A 160 8.71 -15.14 5.97
CA LYS A 160 8.25 -16.52 5.75
C LYS A 160 7.60 -17.10 7.00
N SER A 161 8.22 -16.94 8.18
CA SER A 161 7.64 -17.42 9.44
C SER A 161 6.23 -16.86 9.67
N LEU A 162 6.06 -15.56 9.44
CA LEU A 162 4.76 -14.91 9.59
C LEU A 162 3.75 -15.36 8.52
N LEU A 163 4.21 -15.61 7.29
CA LEU A 163 3.37 -16.15 6.22
C LEU A 163 2.91 -17.58 6.52
N ASP A 164 3.77 -18.41 7.09
CA ASP A 164 3.46 -19.79 7.49
C ASP A 164 2.47 -19.82 8.65
N GLU A 165 2.63 -18.94 9.63
CA GLU A 165 1.65 -18.72 10.71
C GLU A 165 0.30 -18.29 10.16
N LEU A 166 0.28 -17.32 9.23
CA LEU A 166 -0.95 -16.82 8.62
C LEU A 166 -1.67 -17.89 7.79
N THR A 167 -0.92 -18.77 7.12
CA THR A 167 -1.47 -19.81 6.25
C THR A 167 -1.75 -21.13 6.97
N GLY A 168 -1.41 -21.25 8.26
CA GLY A 168 -1.60 -22.49 9.04
C GLY A 168 -0.61 -23.60 8.67
N LYS A 169 0.52 -23.25 8.04
CA LYS A 169 1.57 -24.21 7.63
C LYS A 169 2.59 -24.52 8.73
N LYS A 170 2.51 -23.87 9.89
CA LYS A 170 3.34 -24.24 11.03
C LYS A 170 2.92 -25.62 11.50
N ALA A 171 3.80 -26.61 11.34
CA ALA A 171 3.59 -27.94 11.88
C ALA A 171 3.30 -27.80 13.38
N VAL A 172 2.14 -28.29 13.81
CA VAL A 172 1.86 -28.51 15.23
C VAL A 172 2.96 -29.44 15.71
N GLN A 173 3.89 -28.94 16.52
CA GLN A 173 4.72 -29.83 17.32
C GLN A 173 3.74 -30.56 18.22
N LEU A 174 3.40 -31.80 17.85
CA LEU A 174 2.76 -32.74 18.75
C LEU A 174 3.73 -32.90 19.92
N ALA A 175 3.45 -32.22 21.02
CA ALA A 175 4.04 -32.58 22.29
C ALA A 175 3.62 -34.02 22.56
N LEU A 176 4.57 -34.95 22.41
CA LEU A 176 4.44 -36.31 22.89
C LEU A 176 4.34 -36.21 24.41
N PHE A 177 3.12 -36.42 24.93
CA PHE A 177 2.88 -36.74 26.33
C PHE A 177 3.36 -38.17 26.63
#